data_AF-A0A5K1A1A1-F1
#
_entry.id   AF-A0A5K1A1A1-F1
#
_cell.length_a   1.000
_cell.length_b   1.000
_cell.length_c   1.000
_cell.angle_alpha   90.00
_cell.angle_beta   90.00
_cell.angle_gamma   90.00
#
_symmetry.space_group_name_H-M   'P 1'
#
loop_
_entity.id
_entity.type
_entity.pdbx_description
1 polymer ?
#
loop_
_entity_poly.entity_id
_entity_poly.type
_entity_poly.pdbx_seq_one_letter_code
_entity_poly.pdbx_strand_id
1 'polypeptide(L)'
;GCPMLRVLRKLEVVKCGLISWNKNSFGRIKDNIKSLQCHLRQAQANSEAGDGWATREDESIKRELEKALHLEEIMWKEKSRVKWLLDGDKNT
;
A
#
# COMPACT_ATOMS: atom_id res chain seq x y z
N GLY A 1 17.20 -37.56 -10.11
CA GLY A 1 16.07 -36.76 -9.57
C GLY A 1 15.39 -36.01 -10.69
N CYS A 2 14.05 -36.00 -10.73
CA CYS A 2 13.29 -35.43 -11.85
C CYS A 2 13.54 -33.91 -12.00
N PRO A 3 14.10 -33.42 -13.12
CA PRO A 3 14.38 -32.00 -13.32
C PRO A 3 13.14 -31.11 -13.16
N MET A 4 11.99 -31.60 -13.60
CA MET A 4 10.69 -30.92 -13.50
C MET A 4 10.27 -30.65 -12.05
N LEU A 5 10.45 -31.62 -11.14
CA LEU A 5 10.21 -31.46 -9.70
C LEU A 5 11.09 -30.38 -9.07
N ARG A 6 12.32 -30.24 -9.56
CA ARG A 6 13.29 -29.25 -9.08
C ARG A 6 12.90 -27.83 -9.52
N VAL A 7 12.32 -27.69 -10.70
CA VAL A 7 11.78 -26.41 -11.21
C VAL A 7 10.51 -26.03 -10.46
N LEU A 8 9.58 -26.98 -10.26
CA LEU A 8 8.34 -26.74 -9.53
C LEU A 8 8.60 -26.24 -8.10
N ARG A 9 9.50 -26.89 -7.36
CA ARG A 9 9.88 -26.43 -6.00
C ARG A 9 10.46 -25.01 -6.00
N LYS A 10 11.28 -24.67 -6.98
CA LYS A 10 11.84 -23.31 -7.09
C LYS A 10 10.73 -22.28 -7.37
N LEU A 11 9.78 -22.61 -8.24
CA LEU A 11 8.61 -21.77 -8.51
C LEU A 11 7.74 -21.56 -7.26
N GLU A 12 7.53 -22.59 -6.45
CA GLU A 12 6.78 -22.48 -5.19
C GLU A 12 7.45 -21.53 -4.20
N VAL A 13 8.77 -21.65 -4.03
CA VAL A 13 9.53 -20.74 -3.16
C VAL A 13 9.40 -19.29 -3.63
N VAL A 14 9.56 -19.05 -4.94
CA VAL A 14 9.43 -17.71 -5.52
C VAL A 14 8.00 -17.18 -5.34
N LYS A 15 6.98 -18.00 -5.58
CA LYS A 15 5.57 -17.64 -5.37
C LYS A 15 5.31 -17.22 -3.92
N CYS A 16 5.77 -18.01 -2.94
CA CYS A 16 5.63 -17.68 -1.53
C CYS A 16 6.34 -16.37 -1.17
N GLY A 17 7.56 -16.17 -1.68
CA GLY A 17 8.33 -14.94 -1.51
C GLY A 17 7.59 -13.72 -2.05
N LEU A 18 7.03 -13.82 -3.27
CA LEU A 18 6.24 -12.76 -3.89
C LEU A 18 4.95 -12.45 -3.13
N ILE A 19 4.24 -13.46 -2.62
CA ILE A 19 3.05 -13.25 -1.79
C ILE A 19 3.42 -12.49 -0.50
N SER A 20 4.51 -12.89 0.16
CA SER A 20 4.98 -12.23 1.38
C SER A 20 5.40 -10.78 1.10
N TRP A 21 6.20 -10.56 0.05
CA TRP A 21 6.59 -9.23 -0.37
C TRP A 21 5.38 -8.37 -0.74
N ASN A 22 4.39 -8.92 -1.44
CA ASN A 22 3.17 -8.21 -1.78
C ASN A 22 2.39 -7.79 -0.51
N LYS A 23 2.24 -8.68 0.47
CA LYS A 23 1.60 -8.34 1.75
C LYS A 23 2.38 -7.27 2.51
N ASN A 24 3.70 -7.40 2.58
CA ASN A 24 4.55 -6.52 3.37
C ASN A 24 4.72 -5.13 2.74
N SER A 25 4.74 -5.06 1.41
CA SER A 25 4.98 -3.81 0.68
C SER A 25 3.68 -3.14 0.22
N PHE A 26 2.68 -3.90 -0.25
CA PHE A 26 1.42 -3.37 -0.81
C PHE A 26 0.28 -3.44 0.20
N GLY A 27 0.19 -4.52 0.97
CA GLY A 27 -0.84 -4.70 1.98
C GLY A 27 -0.75 -3.66 3.09
N ARG A 28 0.47 -3.38 3.54
CA ARG A 28 0.73 -2.40 4.61
C ARG A 28 0.46 -0.95 4.23
N ILE A 29 0.37 -0.59 2.95
CA ILE A 29 0.11 0.81 2.56
C ILE A 29 -1.27 1.26 3.05
N LYS A 30 -2.27 0.38 2.96
CA LYS A 30 -3.61 0.67 3.49
C LYS A 30 -3.60 0.81 5.01
N ASP A 31 -2.84 -0.04 5.69
CA ASP A 31 -2.69 0.03 7.15
C ASP A 31 -1.92 1.30 7.55
N ASN A 32 -0.91 1.70 6.79
CA ASN A 32 -0.16 2.94 6.98
C ASN A 32 -1.05 4.16 6.81
N ILE A 33 -1.86 4.22 5.75
CA ILE A 33 -2.85 5.29 5.51
C ILE A 33 -3.81 5.39 6.71
N LYS A 34 -4.36 4.26 7.19
CA LYS A 34 -5.24 4.23 8.37
C LYS A 34 -4.53 4.73 9.63
N SER A 35 -3.29 4.30 9.85
CA SER A 35 -2.50 4.74 11.00
C SER A 35 -2.24 6.24 10.95
N LEU A 36 -1.83 6.77 9.80
CA LEU A 36 -1.59 8.20 9.59
C LEU A 36 -2.87 9.02 9.78
N GLN A 37 -4.01 8.56 9.27
CA GLN A 37 -5.31 9.20 9.53
C GLN A 37 -5.70 9.17 11.01
N CYS A 38 -5.35 8.11 11.75
CA CYS A 38 -5.58 8.04 13.18
C CYS A 38 -4.71 9.04 13.95
N HIS A 39 -3.41 9.07 13.63
CA HIS A 39 -2.47 10.02 14.24
C HIS A 39 -2.85 11.47 13.92
N LEU A 40 -3.28 11.74 12.70
CA LEU A 40 -3.76 13.06 12.29
C LEU A 40 -4.94 13.52 13.14
N ARG A 41 -5.95 12.67 13.33
CA ARG A 41 -7.10 12.98 14.18
C ARG A 41 -6.70 13.24 15.62
N GLN A 42 -5.74 12.49 16.15
CA GLN A 42 -5.24 12.68 17.51
C GLN A 42 -4.46 14.00 17.63
N ALA A 43 -3.59 14.31 16.67
CA ALA A 43 -2.85 15.57 16.63
C ALA A 43 -3.80 16.77 16.54
N GLN A 44 -4.85 16.69 15.72
CA GLN A 44 -5.88 17.72 15.60
C GLN A 44 -6.65 17.93 16.91
N ALA A 45 -7.07 16.85 17.58
CA ALA A 45 -7.73 16.93 18.87
C ALA A 45 -6.84 17.58 19.96
N ASN A 46 -5.54 17.30 19.93
CA ASN A 46 -4.57 17.93 20.84
C ASN A 46 -4.33 19.41 20.50
N SER A 47 -4.35 19.77 19.21
CA SER A 47 -4.23 21.16 18.76
C SER A 47 -5.41 22.02 19.19
N GLU A 48 -6.64 21.47 19.14
CA GLU A 48 -7.86 22.15 19.62
C GLU A 48 -7.82 22.40 21.14
N ALA A 49 -7.05 21.60 21.89
CA ALA A 49 -6.80 21.80 23.32
C ALA A 49 -5.76 22.91 23.62
N GLY A 50 -5.26 23.62 22.60
CA GLY A 50 -4.41 24.81 22.76
C GLY A 50 -2.91 24.57 22.66
N ASP A 51 -2.49 23.40 22.17
CA ASP A 51 -1.07 23.03 22.17
C ASP A 51 -0.36 23.38 20.83
N GLY A 52 0.50 24.39 20.85
CA GLY A 52 1.12 24.96 19.64
C GLY A 52 2.12 24.05 18.92
N TRP A 53 2.62 22.97 19.56
CA TRP A 53 3.48 21.98 18.88
C TRP A 53 2.68 21.05 17.96
N ALA A 54 1.37 20.92 18.19
CA ALA A 54 0.49 20.05 17.42
C ALA A 54 0.43 20.47 15.94
N THR A 55 0.55 21.77 15.64
CA THR A 55 0.48 22.28 14.26
C THR A 55 1.61 21.77 13.36
N ARG A 56 2.84 21.66 13.88
CA ARG A 56 4.00 21.21 13.08
C ARG A 56 4.00 19.70 12.87
N GLU A 57 3.55 18.95 13.88
CA GLU A 57 3.36 17.50 13.77
C GLU A 57 2.22 17.19 12.79
N ASP A 58 1.10 17.90 12.88
CA ASP A 58 -0.06 17.79 11.98
C ASP A 58 0.35 17.99 10.51
N GLU A 59 1.13 19.03 10.19
CA GLU A 59 1.67 19.21 8.83
C GLU A 59 2.56 18.05 8.36
N SER A 60 3.38 17.49 9.24
CA SER A 60 4.24 16.36 8.89
C SER A 60 3.43 15.12 8.57
N ILE A 61 2.43 14.81 9.41
CA ILE A 61 1.53 13.68 9.22
C ILE A 61 0.71 13.85 7.93
N LYS A 62 0.23 15.07 7.63
CA LYS A 62 -0.47 15.37 6.36
C LYS A 62 0.39 15.08 5.14
N ARG A 63 1.65 15.55 5.13
CA ARG A 63 2.59 15.30 4.03
C ARG A 63 2.86 13.80 3.83
N GLU A 64 2.99 13.06 4.93
CA GLU A 64 3.24 11.62 4.86
C GLU A 64 1.99 10.85 4.39
N LEU A 65 0.80 11.27 4.82
CA LEU A 65 -0.47 10.73 4.35
C LEU A 65 -0.68 10.98 2.86
N GLU A 66 -0.38 12.18 2.37
CA GLU A 66 -0.48 12.54 0.95
C GLU A 66 0.43 11.65 0.09
N LYS A 67 1.68 11.44 0.51
CA LYS A 67 2.60 10.50 -0.16
C LYS A 67 2.05 9.07 -0.18
N ALA A 68 1.50 8.60 0.94
CA ALA A 68 0.95 7.26 1.05
C ALA A 68 -0.28 7.07 0.13
N LEU A 69 -1.17 8.07 0.07
CA LEU A 69 -2.34 8.08 -0.82
C LEU A 69 -1.92 8.13 -2.29
N HIS A 70 -0.93 8.94 -2.65
CA HIS A 70 -0.42 9.00 -4.02
C HIS A 70 0.18 7.66 -4.48
N LEU A 71 0.92 6.99 -3.60
CA LEU A 71 1.41 5.64 -3.87
C LEU A 71 0.25 4.66 -4.07
N GLU A 72 -0.76 4.70 -3.20
CA GLU A 72 -1.95 3.86 -3.37
C GLU A 72 -2.64 4.12 -4.73
N GLU A 73 -2.81 5.38 -5.13
CA GLU A 73 -3.39 5.75 -6.43
C GLU A 73 -2.61 5.17 -7.62
N ILE A 74 -1.29 5.33 -7.64
CA ILE A 74 -0.42 4.76 -8.68
C ILE A 74 -0.61 3.24 -8.76
N MET A 75 -0.69 2.58 -7.61
CA MET A 75 -0.86 1.13 -7.54
C MET A 75 -2.23 0.69 -8.04
N TRP A 76 -3.28 1.44 -7.73
CA TRP A 76 -4.62 1.20 -8.28
C TRP A 76 -4.65 1.36 -9.79
N LYS A 77 -3.97 2.39 -10.33
CA LYS A 77 -3.85 2.62 -11.78
C LYS A 77 -3.15 1.46 -12.48
N GLU A 78 -2.05 0.95 -11.93
CA GLU A 78 -1.34 -0.16 -12.56
C GLU A 78 -2.16 -1.46 -12.47
N LYS A 79 -2.79 -1.74 -11.32
CA LYS A 79 -3.68 -2.90 -11.17
C LYS A 79 -4.88 -2.85 -12.10
N SER A 80 -5.52 -1.68 -12.25
CA SER A 80 -6.67 -1.53 -13.14
C SER A 80 -6.28 -1.69 -14.60
N ARG A 81 -5.12 -1.15 -15.00
CA ARG A 81 -4.56 -1.34 -16.35
C ARG A 81 -4.24 -2.81 -16.64
N VAL A 82 -3.56 -3.49 -15.72
CA VAL A 82 -3.28 -4.94 -15.87
C VAL A 82 -4.58 -5.72 -15.96
N LYS A 83 -5.55 -5.41 -15.10
CA LYS A 83 -6.87 -6.06 -15.12
C LYS A 83 -7.60 -5.82 -16.45
N TRP A 84 -7.61 -4.60 -16.94
CA TRP A 84 -8.24 -4.25 -18.22
C TRP A 84 -7.58 -4.98 -19.40
N LEU A 85 -6.24 -5.04 -19.43
CA LEU A 85 -5.51 -5.82 -20.44
C LEU A 85 -5.79 -7.32 -20.37
N LEU A 86 -5.98 -7.87 -19.16
CA LEU A 86 -6.30 -9.29 -18.97
C LEU A 86 -7.75 -9.62 -19.36
N ASP A 87 -8.69 -8.74 -19.01
CA ASP A 87 -10.11 -8.93 -19.29
C ASP A 87 -10.45 -8.71 -20.78
N GLY A 88 -9.59 -7.99 -21.52
CA GLY A 88 -9.73 -7.71 -22.95
C GLY A 88 -10.87 -6.73 -23.26
N ASP A 89 -10.87 -6.19 -24.48
CA ASP A 89 -12.01 -5.40 -24.97
C ASP A 89 -13.16 -6.36 -25.33
N LYS A 90 -14.05 -6.60 -24.37
CA LYS A 90 -15.26 -7.44 -24.55
C LYS A 90 -16.42 -6.67 -25.20
N ASN A 91 -16.13 -5.62 -25.97
CA ASN A 91 -17.09 -4.97 -26.86
C ASN A 91 -16.89 -5.50 -28.28
N THR A 92 -17.34 -6.73 -28.53
CA THR A 92 -17.91 -7.15 -29.82
C THR A 92 -19.06 -8.09 -29.53
#